data_AF-A0A957JGH5-F1
#
_entry.id   AF-A0A957JGH5-F1
#
_cell.length_a   1.000
_cell.length_b   1.000
_cell.length_c   1.000
_cell.angle_alpha   90.00
_cell.angle_beta   90.00
_cell.angle_gamma   90.00
#
_symmetry.space_group_name_H-M   'P 1'
#
loop_
_entity.id
_entity.type
_entity.pdbx_description
1 polymer ?
#
loop_
_entity_poly.entity_id
_entity_poly.type
_entity_poly.pdbx_seq_one_letter_code
_entity_poly.pdbx_strand_id
1 'polypeptide(L)'
;MMRSWLRAVVWLALGLALGVALGLYVGWVAWPLEVTEANPTILQEQYRQDYTLLIAAAYGEDGDLEAARQRLYSLNPDDPAGWLVKFTVDYILAGRDETEIRQLVRLANDLGLYSPAMAPYLPALETDDVQE
;
A
#
# COMPACT_ATOMS: atom_id res chain seq x y z
N MET A 1 37.34 -47.89 -32.66
CA MET A 1 37.60 -46.57 -32.02
C MET A 1 36.34 -45.76 -31.63
N MET A 2 35.10 -46.26 -31.80
CA MET A 2 33.86 -45.46 -31.54
C MET A 2 33.21 -45.63 -30.16
N ARG A 3 33.65 -46.58 -29.31
CA ARG A 3 32.98 -46.90 -28.02
C ARG A 3 33.34 -45.93 -26.87
N SER A 4 34.47 -45.23 -26.95
CA SER A 4 34.94 -44.31 -25.89
C SER A 4 34.23 -42.96 -25.91
N TRP A 5 33.78 -42.50 -27.08
CA TRP A 5 33.08 -41.22 -27.22
C TRP A 5 31.68 -41.25 -26.59
N LEU A 6 30.98 -42.37 -26.72
CA LEU A 6 29.73 -42.64 -26.00
C LEU A 6 29.91 -42.56 -24.48
N ARG A 7 31.03 -43.04 -23.94
CA ARG A 7 31.32 -42.92 -22.50
C ARG A 7 31.52 -41.46 -22.10
N ALA A 8 32.25 -40.67 -22.90
CA ALA A 8 32.45 -39.25 -22.63
C ALA A 8 31.13 -38.46 -22.64
N VAL A 9 30.24 -38.75 -23.61
CA VAL A 9 28.90 -38.13 -23.67
C VAL A 9 28.05 -38.52 -22.45
N VAL A 10 28.11 -39.78 -22.00
CA VAL A 10 27.42 -40.22 -20.79
C VAL A 10 27.95 -39.51 -19.55
N TRP A 11 29.27 -39.37 -19.40
CA TRP A 11 29.86 -38.62 -18.27
C TRP A 11 29.47 -37.13 -18.29
N LEU A 12 29.43 -36.51 -19.47
CA LEU A 12 29.00 -35.11 -19.61
C LEU A 12 27.52 -34.93 -19.29
N ALA A 13 26.66 -35.83 -19.77
CA ALA A 13 25.24 -35.84 -19.46
C ALA A 13 24.99 -36.05 -17.96
N LEU A 14 25.77 -36.93 -17.31
CA LEU A 14 25.67 -37.17 -15.87
C LEU A 14 26.05 -35.92 -15.07
N GLY A 15 27.14 -35.24 -15.46
CA GLY A 15 27.55 -33.97 -14.83
C GLY A 15 26.54 -32.85 -15.03
N LEU A 16 25.97 -32.74 -16.24
CA LEU A 16 24.90 -31.77 -16.53
C LEU A 16 23.65 -32.05 -15.71
N ALA A 17 23.21 -33.32 -15.64
CA ALA A 17 22.05 -33.72 -14.84
C ALA A 17 22.27 -33.42 -13.36
N LEU A 18 23.47 -33.69 -12.84
CA LEU A 18 23.83 -33.38 -11.46
C LEU A 18 23.83 -31.86 -11.20
N GLY A 19 24.40 -31.08 -12.12
CA GLY A 19 24.42 -29.62 -12.03
C GLY A 19 23.03 -29.00 -12.10
N VAL A 20 22.15 -29.51 -12.98
CA VAL A 20 20.74 -29.09 -13.07
C VAL A 20 19.98 -29.48 -11.81
N ALA A 21 20.16 -30.71 -11.30
CA ALA A 21 19.51 -31.14 -10.07
C ALA A 21 19.94 -30.29 -8.86
N LEU A 22 21.24 -30.00 -8.74
CA LEU A 22 21.78 -29.12 -7.69
C LEU A 22 21.30 -27.68 -7.87
N GLY A 23 21.33 -27.14 -9.08
CA GLY A 23 20.86 -25.79 -9.38
C GLY A 23 19.36 -25.62 -9.14
N LEU A 24 18.56 -26.64 -9.44
CA LEU A 24 17.12 -26.66 -9.17
C LEU A 24 16.84 -26.83 -7.67
N TYR A 25 17.58 -27.69 -6.97
CA TYR A 25 17.47 -27.84 -5.53
C TYR A 25 17.83 -26.55 -4.78
N VAL A 26 18.93 -25.90 -5.17
CA VAL A 26 19.34 -24.61 -4.62
C VAL A 26 18.36 -23.52 -5.03
N GLY A 27 17.90 -23.47 -6.29
CA GLY A 27 16.89 -22.51 -6.74
C GLY A 27 15.54 -22.66 -6.02
N TRP A 28 15.19 -23.87 -5.61
CA TRP A 28 13.95 -24.16 -4.88
C TRP A 28 14.05 -23.87 -3.38
N VAL A 29 15.24 -24.01 -2.78
CA VAL A 29 15.48 -23.75 -1.34
C VAL A 29 15.90 -22.30 -1.06
N ALA A 30 16.64 -21.67 -1.97
CA ALA A 30 17.14 -20.30 -1.85
C ALA A 30 16.16 -19.24 -2.37
N TRP A 31 15.05 -19.66 -3.00
CA TRP A 31 13.93 -18.78 -3.33
C TRP A 31 12.72 -19.14 -2.47
N PRO A 32 12.73 -18.85 -1.15
CA PRO A 32 11.46 -18.64 -0.50
C PRO A 32 10.85 -17.44 -1.24
N LEU A 33 9.77 -17.69 -1.99
CA LEU A 33 8.81 -16.63 -2.23
C LEU A 33 8.34 -16.23 -0.84
N GLU A 34 9.03 -15.29 -0.20
CA GLU A 34 8.53 -14.54 0.95
C GLU A 34 7.37 -13.64 0.49
N VAL A 35 6.36 -14.25 -0.12
CA VAL A 35 4.96 -13.94 0.14
C VAL A 35 4.48 -14.87 1.27
N THR A 36 5.33 -15.10 2.27
CA THR A 36 5.00 -15.88 3.47
C THR A 36 4.03 -15.11 4.38
N GLU A 37 3.72 -13.84 4.09
CA GLU A 37 2.59 -13.14 4.68
C GLU A 37 1.75 -12.40 3.63
N ALA A 38 1.19 -13.15 2.67
CA ALA A 38 -0.17 -12.83 2.23
C ALA A 38 -1.15 -13.08 3.40
N ASN A 39 -0.94 -12.40 4.53
CA ASN A 39 -1.94 -12.30 5.57
C ASN A 39 -3.05 -11.46 4.91
N PRO A 40 -4.21 -12.05 4.56
CA PRO A 40 -5.26 -11.31 3.86
C PRO A 40 -5.65 -10.05 4.64
N THR A 41 -5.43 -10.04 5.95
CA THR A 41 -5.61 -8.89 6.84
C THR A 41 -4.63 -7.74 6.55
N ILE A 42 -3.34 -8.01 6.29
CA ILE A 42 -2.33 -6.98 6.00
C ILE A 42 -2.51 -6.42 4.60
N LEU A 43 -2.80 -7.27 3.61
CA LEU A 43 -3.09 -6.82 2.25
C LEU A 43 -4.38 -5.98 2.22
N GLN A 44 -5.41 -6.37 2.97
CA GLN A 44 -6.64 -5.58 3.10
C GLN A 44 -6.42 -4.25 3.80
N GLU A 45 -5.58 -4.19 4.84
CA GLU A 45 -5.28 -2.93 5.52
C GLU A 45 -4.51 -1.98 4.61
N GLN A 46 -3.45 -2.45 3.93
CA GLN A 46 -2.72 -1.65 2.95
C GLN A 46 -3.62 -1.20 1.80
N TYR A 47 -4.48 -2.10 1.28
CA TYR A 47 -5.44 -1.75 0.25
C TYR A 47 -6.42 -0.65 0.70
N ARG A 48 -6.90 -0.69 1.96
CA ARG A 48 -7.75 0.37 2.52
C ARG A 48 -7.02 1.72 2.60
N GLN A 49 -5.76 1.69 3.02
CA GLN A 49 -4.90 2.87 3.10
C GLN A 49 -4.69 3.48 1.72
N ASP A 50 -4.26 2.68 0.76
CA ASP A 50 -4.01 3.12 -0.62
C ASP A 50 -5.28 3.63 -1.30
N TYR A 51 -6.42 2.94 -1.11
CA TYR A 51 -7.70 3.36 -1.68
C TYR A 51 -8.16 4.70 -1.11
N THR A 52 -7.85 5.01 0.14
CA THR A 52 -8.22 6.28 0.77
C THR A 52 -7.35 7.43 0.32
N LEU A 53 -6.05 7.22 0.14
CA LEU A 53 -5.20 8.20 -0.52
C LEU A 53 -5.77 8.55 -1.89
N LEU A 54 -6.24 7.54 -2.63
CA LEU A 54 -6.90 7.71 -3.92
C LEU A 54 -8.21 8.51 -3.81
N ILE A 55 -9.04 8.26 -2.79
CA ILE A 55 -10.25 9.04 -2.52
C ILE A 55 -9.90 10.49 -2.20
N ALA A 56 -8.88 10.74 -1.37
CA ALA A 56 -8.46 12.09 -1.00
C ALA A 56 -7.84 12.86 -2.18
N ALA A 57 -7.05 12.19 -3.01
CA ALA A 57 -6.51 12.77 -4.23
C ALA A 57 -7.62 13.08 -5.23
N ALA A 58 -8.55 12.14 -5.46
CA ALA A 58 -9.71 12.35 -6.33
C ALA A 58 -10.60 13.49 -5.83
N TYR A 59 -10.80 13.61 -4.51
CA TYR A 59 -11.52 14.73 -3.90
C TYR A 59 -10.80 16.06 -4.14
N GLY A 60 -9.47 16.09 -4.07
CA GLY A 60 -8.69 17.29 -4.38
C GLY A 60 -8.86 17.79 -5.82
N GLU A 61 -9.17 16.90 -6.77
CA GLU A 61 -9.37 17.21 -8.19
C GLU A 61 -10.85 17.50 -8.52
N ASP A 62 -11.77 16.64 -8.08
CA ASP A 62 -13.20 16.73 -8.41
C ASP A 62 -13.98 17.68 -7.48
N GLY A 63 -13.52 17.88 -6.24
CA GLY A 63 -14.21 18.65 -5.21
C GLY A 63 -15.53 18.01 -4.70
N ASP A 64 -15.86 16.80 -5.14
CA ASP A 64 -17.11 16.13 -4.78
C ASP A 64 -16.99 15.38 -3.43
N LEU A 65 -17.43 16.08 -2.37
CA LEU A 65 -17.39 15.59 -1.00
C LEU A 65 -18.35 14.41 -0.80
N GLU A 66 -19.52 14.43 -1.46
CA GLU A 66 -20.53 13.40 -1.31
C GLU A 66 -20.07 12.09 -1.96
N ALA A 67 -19.44 12.17 -3.13
CA ALA A 67 -18.82 11.02 -3.78
C ALA A 67 -17.65 10.46 -2.96
N ALA A 68 -16.80 11.32 -2.38
CA ALA A 68 -15.72 10.88 -1.49
C ALA A 68 -16.26 10.16 -0.25
N ARG A 69 -17.31 10.72 0.38
CA ARG A 69 -18.02 10.11 1.50
C ARG A 69 -18.57 8.74 1.12
N GLN A 70 -19.32 8.62 0.03
CA GLN A 70 -19.89 7.34 -0.41
C GLN A 70 -18.82 6.27 -0.65
N ARG A 71 -17.68 6.64 -1.26
CA ARG A 71 -16.55 5.73 -1.47
C ARG A 71 -15.92 5.30 -0.14
N LEU A 72 -15.76 6.20 0.82
CA LEU A 72 -15.31 5.89 2.18
C LEU A 72 -16.26 4.93 2.92
N TYR A 73 -17.58 5.15 2.83
CA TYR A 73 -18.59 4.24 3.39
C TYR A 73 -18.55 2.86 2.75
N SER A 74 -18.27 2.76 1.45
CA SER A 74 -18.10 1.47 0.77
C SER A 74 -16.83 0.73 1.21
N LEU A 75 -15.82 1.48 1.65
CA LEU A 75 -14.53 0.92 2.08
C LEU A 75 -14.59 0.39 3.52
N ASN A 76 -15.21 1.14 4.43
CA ASN A 76 -15.36 0.74 5.82
C ASN A 76 -16.79 1.09 6.31
N PRO A 77 -17.73 0.13 6.25
CA PRO A 77 -19.12 0.40 6.63
C PRO A 77 -19.30 0.61 8.14
N ASP A 78 -18.38 0.10 8.97
CA ASP A 78 -18.48 0.17 10.43
C ASP A 78 -18.16 1.57 10.98
N ASP A 79 -17.07 2.19 10.52
CA ASP A 79 -16.66 3.54 10.94
C ASP A 79 -15.76 4.21 9.88
N PRO A 80 -16.35 4.77 8.81
CA PRO A 80 -15.58 5.39 7.74
C PRO A 80 -14.88 6.68 8.19
N ALA A 81 -15.52 7.43 9.10
CA ALA A 81 -15.01 8.69 9.61
C ALA A 81 -13.85 8.49 10.59
N GLY A 82 -13.99 7.61 11.57
CA GLY A 82 -12.93 7.32 12.52
C GLY A 82 -11.74 6.63 11.87
N TRP A 83 -11.97 5.78 10.86
CA TRP A 83 -10.89 5.20 10.07
C TRP A 83 -10.11 6.27 9.29
N LEU A 84 -10.77 7.24 8.64
CA LEU A 84 -10.10 8.34 7.93
C LEU A 84 -9.26 9.20 8.87
N VAL A 85 -9.80 9.58 10.03
CA VAL A 85 -9.07 10.37 11.04
C VAL A 85 -7.85 9.60 11.52
N LYS A 86 -8.03 8.34 11.91
CA LYS A 86 -6.93 7.50 12.40
C LYS A 86 -5.84 7.36 11.34
N PHE A 87 -6.21 7.02 10.11
CA PHE A 87 -5.26 6.87 9.01
C PHE A 87 -4.50 8.18 8.75
N THR A 88 -5.20 9.32 8.68
CA THR A 88 -4.57 10.63 8.46
C THR A 88 -3.57 10.97 9.55
N VAL A 89 -3.92 10.73 10.83
CA VAL A 89 -3.00 10.95 11.96
C VAL A 89 -1.80 10.01 11.88
N ASP A 90 -2.01 8.72 11.65
CA ASP A 90 -0.92 7.75 11.49
C ASP A 90 0.02 8.13 10.32
N TYR A 91 -0.54 8.65 9.21
CA TYR A 91 0.19 9.10 8.03
C TYR A 91 1.05 10.36 8.32
N ILE A 92 0.50 11.31 9.08
CA ILE A 92 1.21 12.50 9.58
C ILE A 92 2.37 12.09 10.50
N LEU A 93 2.12 11.21 11.46
CA LEU A 93 3.13 10.74 12.42
C LEU A 93 4.24 9.94 11.73
N ALA A 94 3.92 9.23 10.65
CA ALA A 94 4.88 8.53 9.82
C ALA A 94 5.76 9.46 8.95
N GLY A 95 5.51 10.78 8.97
CA GLY A 95 6.29 11.78 8.24
C GLY A 95 6.29 11.54 6.74
N ARG A 96 5.14 11.14 6.19
CA ARG A 96 4.95 10.85 4.77
C ARG A 96 4.83 12.13 3.94
N ASP A 97 4.44 11.99 2.67
CA ASP A 97 4.38 13.11 1.74
C ASP A 97 3.42 14.21 2.21
N GLU A 98 3.91 15.44 2.26
CA GLU A 98 3.17 16.58 2.78
C GLU A 98 1.97 16.97 1.91
N THR A 99 2.04 16.70 0.60
CA THR A 99 0.94 16.99 -0.34
C THR A 99 -0.21 16.02 -0.13
N GLU A 100 0.09 14.74 0.04
CA GLU A 100 -0.90 13.72 0.38
C GLU A 100 -1.52 13.98 1.76
N ILE A 101 -0.68 14.36 2.75
CA ILE A 101 -1.16 14.78 4.07
C ILE A 101 -2.17 15.93 3.94
N ARG A 102 -1.86 16.97 3.15
CA ARG A 102 -2.79 18.10 2.95
C ARG A 102 -4.09 17.67 2.28
N GLN A 103 -4.06 16.75 1.32
CA GLN A 103 -5.26 16.23 0.66
C GLN A 103 -6.14 15.44 1.64
N LEU A 104 -5.53 14.56 2.44
CA LEU A 104 -6.22 13.80 3.49
C LEU A 104 -6.83 14.71 4.55
N VAL A 105 -6.08 15.72 4.99
CA VAL A 105 -6.51 16.69 6.00
C VAL A 105 -7.65 17.57 5.48
N ARG A 106 -7.61 17.99 4.20
CA ARG A 106 -8.72 18.70 3.56
C ARG A 106 -9.99 17.84 3.53
N LEU A 107 -9.89 16.61 3.03
CA LEU A 107 -11.03 15.69 3.01
C LEU A 107 -11.62 15.47 4.41
N ALA A 108 -10.77 15.26 5.42
CA ALA A 108 -11.21 15.10 6.80
C ALA A 108 -11.89 16.37 7.33
N ASN A 109 -11.29 17.55 7.11
CA ASN A 109 -11.86 18.84 7.50
C ASN A 109 -13.23 19.09 6.87
N ASP A 110 -13.35 18.84 5.57
CA ASP A 110 -14.57 19.14 4.81
C ASP A 110 -15.71 18.17 5.17
N LEU A 111 -15.35 16.97 5.65
CA LEU A 111 -16.28 16.04 6.31
C LEU A 111 -16.64 16.43 7.76
N GLY A 112 -16.07 17.51 8.29
CA GLY A 112 -16.26 17.97 9.67
C GLY A 112 -15.46 17.18 10.72
N LEU A 113 -14.43 16.46 10.30
CA LEU A 113 -13.61 15.59 11.15
C LEU A 113 -12.34 16.32 11.58
N TYR A 114 -12.30 16.71 12.85
CA TYR A 114 -11.19 17.44 13.43
C TYR A 114 -10.29 16.55 14.29
N SER A 115 -8.97 16.71 14.16
CA SER A 115 -7.98 16.09 15.04
C SER A 115 -6.83 17.07 15.32
N PRO A 116 -6.30 17.14 16.56
CA PRO A 116 -5.20 18.04 16.91
C PRO A 116 -3.94 17.85 16.05
N ALA A 117 -3.66 16.63 15.60
CA ALA A 117 -2.51 16.34 14.74
C ALA A 117 -2.67 16.88 13.31
N MET A 118 -3.89 17.16 12.87
CA MET A 118 -4.17 17.73 11.54
C MET A 118 -4.06 19.27 11.52
N ALA A 119 -4.12 19.92 12.69
CA ALA A 119 -4.08 21.38 12.82
C ALA A 119 -2.97 22.10 12.03
N PRO A 120 -1.71 21.63 11.98
CA PRO A 120 -0.66 22.29 11.20
C PRO A 120 -0.80 22.14 9.67
N TYR A 121 -1.64 21.22 9.21
CA TYR A 121 -1.83 20.89 7.79
C TYR A 121 -3.19 21.32 7.25
N LEU A 122 -4.06 21.86 8.10
CA LEU A 122 -5.28 22.50 7.65
C LEU A 122 -4.88 23.66 6.73
N PRO A 123 -5.53 23.82 5.56
CA PRO A 123 -5.44 25.10 4.87
C PRO A 123 -5.80 26.16 5.91
N ALA A 124 -4.88 27.10 6.14
CA ALA A 124 -4.88 28.02 7.26
C ALA A 124 -6.31 28.34 7.66
N LEU A 125 -6.65 28.07 8.93
CA LEU A 125 -7.89 28.48 9.56
C LEU A 125 -8.33 29.78 8.87
N GLU A 126 -9.35 29.72 8.02
CA GLU A 126 -10.25 30.83 7.86
C GLU A 126 -10.88 30.87 9.26
N THR A 127 -10.34 31.49 10.32
CA THR A 127 -10.11 32.94 10.52
C THR A 127 -11.02 33.82 9.68
N ASP A 128 -12.24 33.35 9.44
CA ASP A 128 -13.43 34.11 9.75
C ASP A 128 -13.76 33.69 11.20
N ASP A 129 -13.60 34.47 12.27
CA ASP A 129 -13.71 35.92 12.35
C ASP A 129 -14.75 36.51 11.38
N VAL A 130 -15.88 35.82 11.20
CA VAL A 130 -17.15 36.55 11.13
C VAL A 130 -17.52 36.93 12.56
N GLN A 131 -16.78 37.90 13.09
CA GLN A 131 -17.40 38.94 13.89
C GLN A 131 -18.16 39.83 12.90
N GLU A 132 -19.49 39.72 12.87
CA GLU A 132 -20.42 40.87 12.86
C GLU A 132 -21.73 40.48 13.56
#